data_AF-A0A9E5AG59-F1
#
_entry.id   AF-A0A9E5AG59-F1
#
_cell.length_a   1.000
_cell.length_b   1.000
_cell.length_c   1.000
_cell.angle_alpha   90.00
_cell.angle_beta   90.00
_cell.angle_gamma   90.00
#
_symmetry.space_group_name_H-M   'P 1'
#
loop_
_entity.id
_entity.type
_entity.pdbx_description
1 polymer ?
#
loop_
_entity_poly.entity_id
_entity_poly.type
_entity_poly.pdbx_seq_one_letter_code
_entity_poly.pdbx_strand_id
1 'polypeptide(L)'
;MAGFEELLRAPADHLLQLIYRASTECRRDAADRRAREMARVLNLSLGQLTCAVGFNARIHELPDVVNLLGFEDHGALTQLRNRYFTHDVYTRLGIKNILALYTHIAGNPELEQILQNLLQPRLETIESIIEVTVNPLIIERYKKEIRALYGSGLAHPPFAETRLQQAPSGFRALLSEVMLIVENRIIPVGDIFFRDDILPAEKRRLIERGLVPRALVEARLEHPDLAPREQRMLAEQLRLMAHGERPTGAA
;
A
#
# COMPACT_ATOMS: atom_id res chain seq x y z
N MET A 1 20.01 7.29 19.21
CA MET A 1 18.67 6.92 19.73
C MET A 1 17.96 6.17 18.63
N ALA A 2 17.27 5.08 18.96
CA ALA A 2 16.79 4.17 17.92
C ALA A 2 15.65 4.76 17.10
N GLY A 3 15.79 4.68 15.77
CA GLY A 3 14.77 5.13 14.83
C GLY A 3 13.70 4.07 14.55
N PHE A 4 12.60 4.49 13.92
CA PHE A 4 11.52 3.59 13.49
C PHE A 4 12.05 2.39 12.68
N GLU A 5 12.89 2.65 11.67
CA GLU A 5 13.44 1.59 10.81
C GLU A 5 14.42 0.67 11.55
N GLU A 6 15.15 1.20 12.53
CA GLU A 6 16.07 0.41 13.34
C GLU A 6 15.29 -0.61 14.16
N LEU A 7 14.21 -0.20 14.85
CA LEU A 7 13.34 -1.12 15.58
C LEU A 7 12.65 -2.13 14.66
N LEU A 8 12.21 -1.68 13.48
CA LEU A 8 11.53 -2.53 12.50
C LEU A 8 12.42 -3.68 12.00
N ARG A 9 13.71 -3.40 11.78
CA ARG A 9 14.66 -4.35 11.18
C ARG A 9 15.62 -4.99 12.18
N ALA A 10 15.56 -4.60 13.44
CA ALA A 10 16.49 -5.08 14.47
C ALA A 10 16.43 -6.62 14.58
N PRO A 11 17.59 -7.30 14.61
CA PRO A 11 17.64 -8.70 15.03
C PRO A 11 17.21 -8.83 16.49
N ALA A 12 16.90 -10.06 16.92
CA ALA A 12 16.23 -10.31 18.19
C ALA A 12 16.96 -9.70 19.40
N ASP A 13 18.27 -9.98 19.52
CA ASP A 13 19.11 -9.47 20.60
C ASP A 13 19.19 -7.94 20.62
N HIS A 14 19.35 -7.33 19.44
CA HIS A 14 19.42 -5.87 19.32
C HIS A 14 18.10 -5.22 19.70
N LEU A 15 16.97 -5.79 19.26
CA LEU A 15 15.65 -5.29 19.62
C LEU A 15 15.44 -5.34 21.14
N LEU A 16 15.79 -6.45 21.78
CA LEU A 16 15.71 -6.59 23.23
C LEU A 16 16.58 -5.54 23.94
N GLN A 17 17.82 -5.34 23.50
CA GLN A 17 18.72 -4.35 24.08
C GLN A 17 18.18 -2.91 23.94
N LEU A 18 17.66 -2.54 22.77
CA LEU A 18 17.08 -1.22 22.52
C LEU A 18 15.89 -0.96 23.45
N ILE A 19 14.98 -1.94 23.57
CA ILE A 19 13.78 -1.84 24.39
C ILE A 19 14.13 -1.85 25.89
N TYR A 20 15.03 -2.73 26.32
CA TYR A 20 15.49 -2.78 27.70
C TYR A 20 16.12 -1.44 28.12
N ARG A 21 17.04 -0.91 27.31
CA ARG A 21 17.66 0.40 27.58
C ARG A 21 16.62 1.50 27.70
N ALA A 22 15.70 1.61 26.76
CA ALA A 22 14.63 2.61 26.83
C ALA A 22 13.74 2.42 28.08
N SER A 23 13.49 1.18 28.48
CA SER A 23 12.69 0.86 29.66
C SER A 23 13.33 1.33 30.98
N THR A 24 14.67 1.36 31.06
CA THR A 24 15.38 1.86 32.25
C THR A 24 15.27 3.38 32.41
N GLU A 25 15.05 4.09 31.31
CA GLU A 25 14.86 5.54 31.29
C GLU A 25 13.39 5.94 31.54
N CYS A 26 12.46 4.99 31.46
CA CYS A 26 11.04 5.21 31.74
C CYS A 26 10.76 5.37 33.24
N ARG A 27 9.85 6.29 33.58
CA ARG A 27 9.36 6.48 34.95
C ARG A 27 8.67 5.20 35.46
N ARG A 28 8.89 4.85 36.74
CA ARG A 28 8.39 3.60 37.35
C ARG A 28 6.87 3.60 37.56
N ASP A 29 6.27 4.79 37.68
CA ASP A 29 4.87 4.96 38.09
C ASP A 29 3.89 4.96 36.91
N ALA A 30 4.37 4.69 35.70
CA ALA A 30 3.63 4.82 34.45
C ALA A 30 3.27 3.45 33.82
N ALA A 31 2.98 2.43 34.63
CA ALA A 31 2.70 1.07 34.14
C ALA A 31 1.64 1.05 33.01
N ASP A 32 0.50 1.71 33.21
CA ASP A 32 -0.60 1.78 32.22
C ASP A 32 -0.28 2.62 30.98
N ARG A 33 0.87 3.30 30.95
CA ARG A 33 1.33 4.15 29.85
C ARG A 33 2.74 3.78 29.39
N ARG A 34 3.22 2.58 29.73
CA ARG A 34 4.61 2.15 29.52
C ARG A 34 5.05 2.30 28.06
N ALA A 35 4.25 1.83 27.11
CA ALA A 35 4.53 1.99 25.68
C ALA A 35 4.59 3.45 25.23
N ARG A 36 3.78 4.36 25.82
CA ARG A 36 3.81 5.80 25.47
C ARG A 36 5.06 6.47 25.99
N GLU A 37 5.46 6.17 27.22
CA GLU A 37 6.70 6.68 27.81
C GLU A 37 7.91 6.18 27.02
N MET A 38 7.93 4.88 26.68
CA MET A 38 9.00 4.30 25.88
C MET A 38 9.07 4.91 24.48
N ALA A 39 7.92 5.15 23.85
CA ALA A 39 7.87 5.86 22.57
C ALA A 39 8.48 7.27 22.71
N ARG A 40 8.15 8.00 23.78
CA ARG A 40 8.76 9.30 24.09
C ARG A 40 10.27 9.22 24.26
N VAL A 41 10.76 8.26 25.04
CA VAL A 41 12.20 8.03 25.25
C VAL A 41 12.88 7.77 23.91
N LEU A 42 12.26 7.03 23.00
CA LEU A 42 12.81 6.74 21.68
C LEU A 42 12.58 7.85 20.64
N ASN A 43 11.98 8.98 21.02
CA ASN A 43 11.55 10.04 20.11
C ASN A 43 10.63 9.55 18.98
N LEU A 44 9.74 8.62 19.31
CA LEU A 44 8.73 8.05 18.43
C LEU A 44 7.32 8.40 18.93
N SER A 45 6.36 8.41 18.02
CA SER A 45 4.95 8.33 18.39
C SER A 45 4.63 6.91 18.91
N LEU A 46 3.57 6.77 19.71
CA LEU A 46 3.10 5.44 20.12
C LEU A 46 2.79 4.57 18.89
N GLY A 47 2.22 5.14 17.82
CA GLY A 47 1.93 4.42 16.58
C GLY A 47 3.19 3.92 15.89
N GLN A 48 4.24 4.76 15.83
CA GLN A 48 5.54 4.38 15.29
C GLN A 48 6.19 3.24 16.08
N LEU A 49 6.27 3.34 17.41
CA LEU A 49 6.82 2.27 18.24
C LEU A 49 6.03 0.96 18.06
N THR A 50 4.71 1.05 18.16
CA THR A 50 3.82 -0.12 18.08
C THR A 50 3.94 -0.81 16.73
N CYS A 51 3.95 -0.06 15.62
CA CYS A 51 4.08 -0.66 14.29
C CYS A 51 5.49 -1.13 13.99
N ALA A 52 6.54 -0.42 14.40
CA ALA A 52 7.91 -0.88 14.20
C ALA A 52 8.16 -2.22 14.90
N VAL A 53 7.79 -2.32 16.18
CA VAL A 53 7.96 -3.56 16.95
C VAL A 53 6.99 -4.64 16.47
N GLY A 54 5.72 -4.29 16.25
CA GLY A 54 4.69 -5.26 15.87
C GLY A 54 4.84 -5.81 14.45
N PHE A 55 5.57 -5.16 13.55
CA PHE A 55 5.94 -5.69 12.24
C PHE A 55 7.40 -6.19 12.17
N ASN A 56 8.15 -6.17 13.28
CA ASN A 56 9.47 -6.79 13.31
C ASN A 56 9.31 -8.32 13.21
N ALA A 57 9.98 -8.94 12.24
CA ALA A 57 9.89 -10.38 11.99
C ALA A 57 10.21 -11.26 13.21
N ARG A 58 11.04 -10.79 14.14
CA ARG A 58 11.51 -11.53 15.32
C ARG A 58 10.67 -11.30 16.56
N ILE A 59 9.62 -10.48 16.50
CA ILE A 59 8.87 -10.11 17.72
C ILE A 59 8.22 -11.32 18.39
N HIS A 60 7.80 -12.33 17.64
CA HIS A 60 7.19 -13.55 18.18
C HIS A 60 8.16 -14.38 19.05
N GLU A 61 9.47 -14.19 18.88
CA GLU A 61 10.53 -14.84 19.66
C GLU A 61 10.81 -14.09 20.98
N LEU A 62 10.18 -12.93 21.19
CA LEU A 62 10.55 -11.96 22.23
C LEU A 62 9.36 -11.55 23.11
N PRO A 63 8.80 -12.46 23.93
CA PRO A 63 7.73 -12.12 24.87
C PRO A 63 8.18 -11.06 25.88
N ASP A 64 9.46 -11.05 26.26
CA ASP A 64 10.02 -10.06 27.17
C ASP A 64 9.93 -8.63 26.61
N VAL A 65 10.13 -8.45 25.30
CA VAL A 65 9.98 -7.13 24.65
C VAL A 65 8.54 -6.63 24.77
N VAL A 66 7.58 -7.53 24.57
CA VAL A 66 6.14 -7.22 24.67
C VAL A 66 5.77 -6.83 26.10
N ASN A 67 6.25 -7.58 27.08
CA ASN A 67 6.03 -7.30 28.50
C ASN A 67 6.70 -5.99 28.94
N LEU A 68 7.92 -5.71 28.48
CA LEU A 68 8.65 -4.47 28.77
C LEU A 68 7.93 -3.23 28.20
N LEU A 69 7.24 -3.38 27.07
CA LEU A 69 6.36 -2.37 26.49
C LEU A 69 5.07 -2.16 27.30
N GLY A 70 4.74 -3.05 28.22
CA GLY A 70 3.53 -3.02 29.04
C GLY A 70 2.30 -3.57 28.32
N PHE A 71 2.47 -4.44 27.34
CA PHE A 71 1.37 -5.21 26.76
C PHE A 71 1.20 -6.51 27.54
N GLU A 72 -0.05 -6.96 27.69
CA GLU A 72 -0.38 -8.22 28.38
C GLU A 72 0.17 -9.43 27.63
N ASP A 73 0.09 -9.40 26.30
CA ASP A 73 0.57 -10.46 25.42
C ASP A 73 0.82 -9.94 23.98
N HIS A 74 1.26 -10.84 23.10
CA HIS A 74 1.46 -10.54 21.67
C HIS A 74 0.15 -10.14 20.97
N GLY A 75 -1.01 -10.61 21.46
CA GLY A 75 -2.32 -10.28 20.93
C GLY A 75 -2.65 -8.80 21.12
N ALA A 76 -2.42 -8.26 22.31
CA ALA A 76 -2.61 -6.86 22.64
C ALA A 76 -1.73 -5.94 21.78
N LEU A 77 -0.45 -6.29 21.60
CA LEU A 77 0.45 -5.58 20.68
C LEU A 77 -0.08 -5.64 19.24
N THR A 78 -0.47 -6.83 18.78
CA THR A 78 -0.99 -7.07 17.43
C THR A 78 -2.24 -6.25 17.15
N GLN A 79 -3.19 -6.22 18.10
CA GLN A 79 -4.44 -5.48 17.95
C GLN A 79 -4.17 -3.97 17.85
N LEU A 80 -3.28 -3.44 18.69
CA LEU A 80 -2.91 -2.03 18.65
C LEU A 80 -2.13 -1.67 17.39
N ARG A 81 -1.20 -2.53 16.94
CA ARG A 81 -0.48 -2.40 15.66
C ARG A 81 -1.48 -2.32 14.51
N ASN A 82 -2.41 -3.27 14.43
CA ASN A 82 -3.41 -3.32 13.37
C ASN A 82 -4.25 -2.05 13.38
N ARG A 83 -4.70 -1.58 14.56
CA ARG A 83 -5.45 -0.33 14.68
C ARG A 83 -4.67 0.87 14.18
N TYR A 84 -3.41 1.02 14.57
CA TYR A 84 -2.59 2.14 14.09
C TYR A 84 -2.33 2.05 12.59
N PHE A 85 -2.00 0.86 12.09
CA PHE A 85 -1.76 0.68 10.67
C PHE A 85 -3.01 0.94 9.83
N THR A 86 -4.21 0.52 10.26
CA THR A 86 -5.42 0.71 9.45
C THR A 86 -6.05 2.08 9.61
N HIS A 87 -6.10 2.64 10.82
CA HIS A 87 -6.86 3.85 11.10
C HIS A 87 -6.03 5.14 11.11
N ASP A 88 -4.70 5.07 11.20
CA ASP A 88 -3.86 6.27 11.14
C ASP A 88 -3.62 6.72 9.69
N VAL A 89 -4.23 7.86 9.33
CA VAL A 89 -4.06 8.49 8.02
C VAL A 89 -2.94 9.53 8.10
N TYR A 90 -1.72 9.01 8.18
CA TYR A 90 -0.46 9.78 8.10
C TYR A 90 -0.25 10.80 9.21
N THR A 91 -0.83 10.59 10.40
CA THR A 91 -0.70 11.54 11.52
C THR A 91 0.37 11.08 12.49
N ARG A 92 0.28 9.85 12.99
CA ARG A 92 1.26 9.24 13.91
C ARG A 92 2.27 8.38 13.18
N LEU A 93 1.86 7.77 12.07
CA LEU A 93 2.64 6.98 11.12
C LEU A 93 2.71 7.73 9.81
N GLY A 94 3.72 8.59 9.66
CA GLY A 94 3.90 9.36 8.44
C GLY A 94 4.16 8.45 7.23
N ILE A 95 3.98 8.99 6.02
CA ILE A 95 4.17 8.23 4.77
C ILE A 95 5.53 7.52 4.71
N LYS A 96 6.61 8.13 5.20
CA LYS A 96 7.94 7.49 5.26
C LYS A 96 7.94 6.20 6.08
N ASN A 97 7.20 6.16 7.19
CA ASN A 97 7.08 4.96 8.03
C ASN A 97 6.33 3.85 7.28
N ILE A 98 5.25 4.20 6.57
CA ILE A 98 4.48 3.24 5.79
C ILE A 98 5.30 2.66 4.64
N LEU A 99 6.04 3.50 3.91
CA LEU A 99 6.94 3.04 2.86
C LEU A 99 8.03 2.11 3.41
N ALA A 100 8.61 2.44 4.56
CA ALA A 100 9.60 1.59 5.22
C ALA A 100 9.01 0.23 5.67
N LEU A 101 7.75 0.21 6.12
CA LEU A 101 7.02 -1.04 6.41
C LEU A 101 6.89 -1.89 5.15
N TYR A 102 6.42 -1.32 4.04
CA TYR A 102 6.27 -2.06 2.79
C TYR A 102 7.60 -2.63 2.30
N THR A 103 8.67 -1.83 2.32
CA THR A 103 10.01 -2.32 1.96
C THR A 103 10.52 -3.42 2.90
N HIS A 104 10.20 -3.37 4.20
CA HIS A 104 10.61 -4.40 5.14
C HIS A 104 9.81 -5.70 4.99
N ILE A 105 8.52 -5.58 4.72
CA ILE A 105 7.59 -6.70 4.61
C ILE A 105 7.81 -7.46 3.30
N ALA A 106 8.13 -6.75 2.21
CA ALA A 106 8.41 -7.36 0.91
C ALA A 106 9.51 -8.44 1.02
N GLY A 107 9.18 -9.67 0.62
CA GLY A 107 10.04 -10.84 0.70
C GLY A 107 9.96 -11.60 2.03
N ASN A 108 9.07 -11.22 2.95
CA ASN A 108 8.79 -11.96 4.18
C ASN A 108 7.35 -12.53 4.14
N PRO A 109 7.17 -13.83 3.82
CA PRO A 109 5.84 -14.42 3.60
C PRO A 109 4.88 -14.30 4.78
N GLU A 110 5.39 -14.40 6.02
CA GLU A 110 4.57 -14.32 7.22
C GLU A 110 4.04 -12.91 7.44
N LEU A 111 4.91 -11.90 7.32
CA LEU A 111 4.51 -10.50 7.44
C LEU A 111 3.64 -10.05 6.26
N GLU A 112 3.90 -10.56 5.06
CA GLU A 112 3.07 -10.30 3.87
C GLU A 112 1.66 -10.80 4.10
N GLN A 113 1.48 -12.02 4.60
CA GLN A 113 0.16 -12.58 4.89
C GLN A 113 -0.61 -11.74 5.91
N ILE A 114 0.07 -11.23 6.94
CA ILE A 114 -0.51 -10.29 7.90
C ILE A 114 -0.92 -9.00 7.19
N LEU A 115 -0.04 -8.43 6.37
CA LEU A 115 -0.28 -7.18 5.67
C LEU A 115 -1.49 -7.29 4.73
N GLN A 116 -1.63 -8.38 3.97
CA GLN A 116 -2.76 -8.59 3.05
C GLN A 116 -4.12 -8.40 3.75
N ASN A 117 -4.26 -8.86 4.99
CA ASN A 117 -5.49 -8.73 5.77
C ASN A 117 -5.77 -7.29 6.25
N LEU A 118 -4.77 -6.41 6.21
CA LEU A 118 -4.85 -5.05 6.71
C LEU A 118 -4.89 -3.99 5.61
N LEU A 119 -4.50 -4.33 4.38
CA LEU A 119 -4.45 -3.39 3.25
C LEU A 119 -5.83 -2.83 2.94
N GLN A 120 -6.82 -3.68 2.67
CA GLN A 120 -8.15 -3.21 2.27
C GLN A 120 -8.78 -2.26 3.30
N PRO A 121 -8.85 -2.60 4.61
CA PRO A 121 -9.37 -1.67 5.63
C PRO A 121 -8.57 -0.35 5.73
N ARG A 122 -7.26 -0.40 5.52
CA ARG A 122 -6.40 0.80 5.51
C ARG A 122 -6.78 1.72 4.35
N LEU A 123 -6.88 1.18 3.14
CA LEU A 123 -7.22 1.98 1.96
C LEU A 123 -8.62 2.57 2.07
N GLU A 124 -9.61 1.78 2.50
CA GLU A 124 -10.97 2.26 2.74
C GLU A 124 -11.00 3.43 3.74
N THR A 125 -10.21 3.36 4.81
CA THR A 125 -10.11 4.44 5.79
C THR A 125 -9.49 5.71 5.19
N ILE A 126 -8.42 5.57 4.40
CA ILE A 126 -7.77 6.70 3.74
C ILE A 126 -8.72 7.34 2.71
N GLU A 127 -9.35 6.51 1.88
CA GLU A 127 -10.32 6.94 0.85
C GLU A 127 -11.49 7.67 1.48
N SER A 128 -12.10 7.15 2.55
CA SER A 128 -13.18 7.81 3.29
C SER A 128 -12.76 9.20 3.82
N ILE A 129 -11.55 9.35 4.35
CA ILE A 129 -11.05 10.66 4.81
C ILE A 129 -10.83 11.62 3.63
N ILE A 130 -10.36 11.11 2.49
CA ILE A 130 -10.21 11.92 1.27
C ILE A 130 -11.57 12.38 0.75
N GLU A 131 -12.60 11.54 0.74
CA GLU A 131 -13.95 11.93 0.31
C GLU A 131 -14.50 13.07 1.16
N VAL A 132 -14.30 13.00 2.48
CA VAL A 132 -14.81 14.02 3.41
C VAL A 132 -14.02 15.32 3.34
N THR A 133 -12.69 15.25 3.26
CA THR A 133 -11.83 16.43 3.45
C THR A 133 -11.24 17.00 2.16
N VAL A 134 -11.14 16.19 1.12
CA VAL A 134 -10.48 16.49 -0.17
C VAL A 134 -9.07 17.10 0.03
N ASN A 135 -8.36 16.67 1.09
CA ASN A 135 -7.09 17.26 1.47
C ASN A 135 -5.98 16.87 0.48
N PRO A 136 -5.37 17.82 -0.25
CA PRO A 136 -4.36 17.52 -1.27
C PRO A 136 -3.12 16.81 -0.72
N LEU A 137 -2.72 17.11 0.52
CA LEU A 137 -1.56 16.48 1.15
C LEU A 137 -1.83 14.99 1.45
N ILE A 138 -3.06 14.64 1.86
CA ILE A 138 -3.45 13.26 2.09
C ILE A 138 -3.52 12.51 0.74
N ILE A 139 -4.11 13.13 -0.28
CA ILE A 139 -4.17 12.58 -1.64
C ILE A 139 -2.78 12.25 -2.19
N GLU A 140 -1.81 13.17 -2.05
CA GLU A 140 -0.45 12.93 -2.54
C GLU A 140 0.29 11.84 -1.77
N ARG A 141 0.04 11.71 -0.45
CA ARG A 141 0.58 10.60 0.35
C ARG A 141 -0.07 9.28 -0.06
N TYR A 142 -1.38 9.28 -0.31
CA TYR A 142 -2.13 8.13 -0.78
C TYR A 142 -1.62 7.60 -2.12
N LYS A 143 -1.42 8.48 -3.10
CA LYS A 143 -0.80 8.11 -4.40
C LYS A 143 0.58 7.49 -4.21
N LYS A 144 1.41 8.05 -3.32
CA LYS A 144 2.75 7.50 -3.02
C LYS A 144 2.67 6.12 -2.39
N GLU A 145 1.75 5.94 -1.44
CA GLU A 145 1.54 4.67 -0.78
C GLU A 145 1.10 3.58 -1.75
N ILE A 146 0.09 3.85 -2.57
CA ILE A 146 -0.41 2.91 -3.57
C ILE A 146 0.70 2.53 -4.57
N ARG A 147 1.43 3.51 -5.12
CA ARG A 147 2.55 3.21 -6.03
C ARG A 147 3.59 2.30 -5.39
N ALA A 148 3.91 2.53 -4.12
CA ALA A 148 4.85 1.67 -3.41
C ALA A 148 4.29 0.28 -3.15
N LEU A 149 3.00 0.16 -2.81
CA LEU A 149 2.34 -1.13 -2.61
C LEU A 149 2.40 -1.99 -3.88
N TYR A 150 2.02 -1.41 -5.02
CA TYR A 150 2.09 -2.07 -6.32
C TYR A 150 3.55 -2.37 -6.74
N GLY A 151 4.45 -1.37 -6.61
CA GLY A 151 5.85 -1.49 -7.03
C GLY A 151 6.73 -2.38 -6.16
N SER A 152 6.31 -2.70 -4.94
CA SER A 152 7.03 -3.62 -4.05
C SER A 152 6.58 -5.07 -4.18
N GLY A 153 5.61 -5.36 -5.06
CA GLY A 153 5.06 -6.71 -5.24
C GLY A 153 4.08 -7.13 -4.14
N LEU A 154 3.74 -6.23 -3.21
CA LEU A 154 2.79 -6.51 -2.12
C LEU A 154 1.33 -6.46 -2.57
N ALA A 155 1.02 -5.85 -3.71
CA ALA A 155 -0.31 -5.94 -4.31
C ALA A 155 -0.45 -7.27 -5.06
N HIS A 156 -0.98 -8.29 -4.39
CA HIS A 156 -1.18 -9.61 -5.01
C HIS A 156 -2.40 -9.61 -5.96
N PRO A 157 -2.51 -10.58 -6.89
CA PRO A 157 -3.64 -10.65 -7.81
C PRO A 157 -5.03 -10.60 -7.13
N PRO A 158 -5.31 -11.32 -6.02
CA PRO A 158 -6.61 -11.22 -5.34
C PRO A 158 -6.94 -9.81 -4.82
N PHE A 159 -5.92 -9.08 -4.37
CA PHE A 159 -6.07 -7.71 -3.94
C PHE A 159 -6.39 -6.79 -5.14
N ALA A 160 -5.63 -6.91 -6.23
CA ALA A 160 -5.88 -6.16 -7.46
C ALA A 160 -7.27 -6.45 -8.05
N GLU A 161 -7.70 -7.71 -8.04
CA GLU A 161 -9.05 -8.09 -8.50
C GLU A 161 -10.14 -7.44 -7.66
N THR A 162 -9.98 -7.43 -6.33
CA THR A 162 -10.92 -6.76 -5.42
C THR A 162 -11.04 -5.27 -5.76
N ARG A 163 -9.92 -4.61 -6.03
CA ARG A 163 -9.86 -3.20 -6.44
C ARG A 163 -10.52 -2.94 -7.81
N LEU A 164 -10.41 -3.88 -8.74
CA LEU A 164 -11.03 -3.77 -10.07
C LEU A 164 -12.53 -4.03 -10.07
N GLN A 165 -13.01 -4.97 -9.24
CA GLN A 165 -14.43 -5.30 -9.09
C GLN A 165 -15.26 -4.16 -8.51
N GLN A 166 -14.64 -3.27 -7.74
CA GLN A 166 -15.29 -2.03 -7.33
C GLN A 166 -15.66 -1.23 -8.58
N ALA A 167 -16.94 -0.80 -8.64
CA ALA A 167 -17.43 0.03 -9.74
C ALA A 167 -16.45 1.18 -10.01
N PRO A 168 -16.21 1.57 -11.28
CA PRO A 168 -15.20 2.54 -11.65
C PRO A 168 -15.24 3.79 -10.75
N SER A 169 -14.31 3.88 -9.81
CA SER A 169 -14.33 4.89 -8.76
C SER A 169 -13.44 6.07 -9.12
N GLY A 170 -13.74 7.24 -8.51
CA GLY A 170 -12.86 8.41 -8.61
C GLY A 170 -11.43 8.08 -8.14
N PHE A 171 -11.29 7.17 -7.17
CA PHE A 171 -9.99 6.72 -6.67
C PHE A 171 -9.21 5.89 -7.68
N ARG A 172 -9.86 4.95 -8.38
CA ARG A 172 -9.20 4.16 -9.43
C ARG A 172 -8.59 5.07 -10.51
N ALA A 173 -9.37 6.07 -10.93
CA ALA A 173 -8.93 7.07 -11.90
C ALA A 173 -7.82 8.00 -11.34
N LEU A 174 -7.95 8.44 -10.09
CA LEU A 174 -6.98 9.27 -9.36
C LEU A 174 -5.61 8.61 -9.25
N LEU A 175 -5.60 7.30 -9.03
CA LEU A 175 -4.39 6.49 -8.87
C LEU A 175 -3.82 6.01 -10.21
N SER A 176 -4.62 6.04 -11.28
CA SER A 176 -4.35 5.30 -12.52
C SER A 176 -4.07 3.82 -12.23
N GLU A 177 -4.92 3.22 -11.38
CA GLU A 177 -4.65 1.93 -10.77
C GLU A 177 -4.57 0.79 -11.80
N VAL A 178 -5.40 0.82 -12.85
CA VAL A 178 -5.33 -0.12 -13.97
C VAL A 178 -3.94 -0.12 -14.63
N MET A 179 -3.32 1.06 -14.75
CA MET A 179 -1.97 1.19 -15.30
C MET A 179 -0.95 0.56 -14.34
N LEU A 180 -1.07 0.80 -13.03
CA LEU A 180 -0.17 0.20 -12.03
C LEU A 180 -0.26 -1.32 -12.03
N ILE A 181 -1.46 -1.90 -12.16
CA ILE A 181 -1.67 -3.36 -12.26
C ILE A 181 -0.89 -3.95 -13.44
N VAL A 182 -1.00 -3.32 -14.62
CA VAL A 182 -0.36 -3.79 -15.85
C VAL A 182 1.15 -3.56 -15.84
N GLU A 183 1.62 -2.39 -15.43
CA GLU A 183 3.06 -2.06 -15.35
C GLU A 183 3.81 -3.00 -14.40
N ASN A 184 3.19 -3.37 -13.28
CA ASN A 184 3.75 -4.30 -12.30
C ASN A 184 3.44 -5.77 -12.59
N ARG A 185 2.82 -6.07 -13.75
CA ARG A 185 2.55 -7.44 -14.24
C ARG A 185 1.73 -8.29 -13.27
N ILE A 186 0.82 -7.67 -12.51
CA ILE A 186 -0.01 -8.38 -11.53
C ILE A 186 -1.12 -9.16 -12.24
N ILE A 187 -1.75 -8.55 -13.24
CA ILE A 187 -2.75 -9.18 -14.10
C ILE A 187 -2.30 -8.96 -15.56
N PRO A 188 -2.35 -9.99 -16.43
CA PRO A 188 -2.00 -9.84 -17.84
C PRO A 188 -2.80 -8.73 -18.52
N VAL A 189 -2.13 -7.95 -19.38
CA VAL A 189 -2.77 -6.82 -20.07
C VAL A 189 -3.95 -7.26 -20.94
N GLY A 190 -3.89 -8.45 -21.56
CA GLY A 190 -5.00 -9.02 -22.32
C GLY A 190 -6.25 -9.18 -21.46
N ASP A 191 -6.10 -9.80 -20.29
CA ASP A 191 -7.20 -10.04 -19.35
C ASP A 191 -7.81 -8.74 -18.85
N ILE A 192 -7.01 -7.69 -18.66
CA ILE A 192 -7.52 -6.35 -18.29
C ILE A 192 -8.22 -5.67 -19.48
N PHE A 193 -7.60 -5.70 -20.65
CA PHE A 193 -8.04 -4.93 -21.81
C PHE A 193 -9.37 -5.44 -22.39
N PHE A 194 -9.67 -6.73 -22.22
CA PHE A 194 -10.91 -7.35 -22.69
C PHE A 194 -12.07 -7.27 -21.69
N ARG A 195 -11.86 -6.75 -20.49
CA ARG A 195 -12.95 -6.55 -19.54
C ARG A 195 -13.83 -5.36 -19.92
N ASP A 196 -15.12 -5.50 -19.64
CA ASP A 196 -16.12 -4.46 -19.88
C ASP A 196 -16.26 -3.45 -18.73
N ASP A 197 -15.74 -3.80 -17.53
CA ASP A 197 -15.70 -2.94 -16.34
C ASP A 197 -14.51 -1.95 -16.32
N ILE A 198 -13.61 -2.07 -17.30
CA ILE A 198 -12.51 -1.13 -17.53
C ILE A 198 -12.95 -0.04 -18.49
N LEU A 199 -12.84 1.21 -18.06
CA LEU A 199 -13.33 2.34 -18.83
C LEU A 199 -12.53 2.52 -20.13
N PRO A 200 -13.16 2.99 -21.23
CA PRO A 200 -12.44 3.32 -22.45
C PRO A 200 -11.28 4.30 -22.24
N ALA A 201 -11.40 5.22 -21.28
CA ALA A 201 -10.32 6.16 -20.94
C ALA A 201 -9.13 5.47 -20.26
N GLU A 202 -9.35 4.41 -19.49
CA GLU A 202 -8.28 3.63 -18.86
C GLU A 202 -7.58 2.77 -19.92
N LYS A 203 -8.35 2.12 -20.81
CA LYS A 203 -7.81 1.38 -21.97
C LYS A 203 -6.97 2.28 -22.88
N ARG A 204 -7.44 3.50 -23.16
CA ARG A 204 -6.69 4.50 -23.92
C ARG A 204 -5.33 4.79 -23.29
N ARG A 205 -5.27 5.04 -21.98
CA ARG A 205 -4.00 5.28 -21.28
C ARG A 205 -3.02 4.11 -21.42
N LEU A 206 -3.52 2.87 -21.36
CA LEU A 206 -2.68 1.68 -21.57
C LEU A 206 -2.08 1.65 -22.99
N ILE A 207 -2.86 2.02 -24.01
CA ILE A 207 -2.40 2.11 -25.40
C ILE A 207 -1.37 3.24 -25.55
N GLU A 208 -1.66 4.44 -25.05
CA GLU A 208 -0.77 5.61 -25.11
C GLU A 208 0.58 5.36 -24.41
N ARG A 209 0.58 4.54 -23.35
CA ARG A 209 1.80 4.09 -22.66
C ARG A 209 2.52 2.93 -23.34
N GLY A 210 2.01 2.42 -24.45
CA GLY A 210 2.61 1.31 -25.19
C GLY A 210 2.51 -0.04 -24.48
N LEU A 211 1.63 -0.17 -23.49
CA LEU A 211 1.41 -1.42 -22.74
C LEU A 211 0.51 -2.39 -23.49
N VAL A 212 -0.29 -1.89 -24.45
CA VAL A 212 -1.18 -2.70 -25.29
C VAL A 212 -0.61 -2.78 -26.70
N PRO A 213 -0.20 -3.97 -27.18
CA PRO A 213 0.23 -4.14 -28.56
C PRO A 213 -0.95 -3.97 -29.52
N ARG A 214 -0.64 -3.52 -30.75
CA ARG A 214 -1.61 -3.29 -31.83
C ARG A 214 -2.55 -4.48 -32.06
N ALA A 215 -2.02 -5.70 -32.03
CA ALA A 215 -2.79 -6.92 -32.22
C ALA A 215 -3.93 -7.09 -31.20
N LEU A 216 -3.76 -6.66 -29.95
CA LEU A 216 -4.84 -6.70 -28.95
C LEU A 216 -5.92 -5.65 -29.22
N VAL A 217 -5.54 -4.49 -29.75
CA VAL A 217 -6.50 -3.45 -30.17
C VAL A 217 -7.36 -3.97 -31.34
N GLU A 218 -6.72 -4.57 -32.34
CA GLU A 218 -7.40 -5.19 -33.48
C GLU A 218 -8.35 -6.30 -33.02
N ALA A 219 -7.87 -7.23 -32.20
CA ALA A 219 -8.70 -8.32 -31.66
C ALA A 219 -9.89 -7.82 -30.82
N ARG A 220 -9.73 -6.74 -30.05
CA ARG A 220 -10.84 -6.16 -29.27
C ARG A 220 -11.89 -5.48 -30.16
N LEU A 221 -11.47 -4.87 -31.28
CA LEU A 221 -12.38 -4.26 -32.26
C LEU A 221 -13.27 -5.27 -32.98
N GLU A 222 -12.82 -6.52 -33.08
CA GLU A 222 -13.59 -7.63 -33.67
C GLU A 222 -14.65 -8.20 -32.70
N HIS A 223 -14.66 -7.78 -31.43
CA HIS A 223 -15.58 -8.28 -30.43
C HIS A 223 -17.02 -7.83 -30.71
N PRO A 224 -18.01 -8.75 -30.81
CA PRO A 224 -19.35 -8.44 -31.31
C PRO A 224 -20.12 -7.43 -30.44
N ASP A 225 -19.91 -7.47 -29.11
CA ASP A 225 -20.64 -6.65 -28.15
C ASP A 225 -19.87 -5.39 -27.69
N LEU A 226 -18.93 -4.91 -28.51
CA LEU A 226 -18.12 -3.76 -28.16
C LEU A 226 -18.96 -2.47 -28.09
N ALA A 227 -18.92 -1.79 -26.94
CA ALA A 227 -19.65 -0.55 -26.75
C ALA A 227 -19.24 0.51 -27.79
N PRO A 228 -20.17 1.28 -28.41
CA PRO A 228 -19.86 2.22 -29.49
C PRO A 228 -18.82 3.28 -29.12
N ARG A 229 -18.79 3.69 -27.84
CA ARG A 229 -17.80 4.64 -27.32
C ARG A 229 -16.40 4.03 -27.30
N GLU A 230 -16.28 2.77 -26.89
CA GLU A 230 -15.01 2.04 -26.90
C GLU A 230 -14.55 1.81 -28.34
N GLN A 231 -15.45 1.37 -29.24
CA GLN A 231 -15.15 1.15 -30.65
C GLN A 231 -14.57 2.39 -31.34
N ARG A 232 -15.19 3.57 -31.14
CA ARG A 232 -14.68 4.84 -31.69
C ARG A 232 -13.28 5.15 -31.17
N MET A 233 -13.07 4.99 -29.87
CA MET A 233 -11.78 5.23 -29.22
C MET A 233 -10.69 4.29 -29.76
N LEU A 234 -10.98 2.99 -29.86
CA LEU A 234 -10.02 2.00 -30.36
C LEU A 234 -9.69 2.22 -31.85
N ALA A 235 -10.69 2.54 -32.68
CA ALA A 235 -10.47 2.84 -34.10
C ALA A 235 -9.59 4.08 -34.31
N GLU A 236 -9.77 5.12 -33.48
CA GLU A 236 -8.92 6.30 -33.47
C GLU A 236 -7.48 5.94 -33.07
N GLN A 237 -7.30 5.21 -31.96
CA GLN A 237 -5.98 4.79 -31.49
C GLN A 237 -5.25 3.91 -32.51
N LEU A 238 -5.96 2.98 -33.16
CA LEU A 238 -5.37 2.11 -34.19
C LEU A 238 -4.82 2.91 -35.38
N ARG A 239 -5.49 4.00 -35.77
CA ARG A 239 -4.99 4.91 -36.81
C ARG A 239 -3.72 5.63 -36.36
N LEU A 240 -3.70 6.16 -35.14
CA LEU A 240 -2.51 6.83 -34.58
C LEU A 240 -1.30 5.88 -34.51
N MET A 241 -1.53 4.63 -34.10
CA MET A 241 -0.50 3.59 -34.07
C MET A 241 0.04 3.23 -35.46
N ALA A 242 -0.76 3.34 -36.53
CA ALA A 242 -0.35 3.06 -37.89
C ALA A 242 0.59 4.12 -38.48
N HIS A 243 0.51 5.36 -37.99
CA HIS A 243 1.28 6.49 -38.51
C HIS A 243 2.60 6.75 -37.78
N GLY A 244 2.98 5.91 -36.81
CA GLY A 244 4.25 6.06 -36.07
C GLY A 244 4.30 7.28 -35.14
N GLU A 245 3.20 8.01 -34.99
CA GLU A 245 3.05 9.11 -34.03
C GLU A 245 2.89 8.52 -32.63
N ARG A 246 4.02 8.27 -31.96
CA ARG A 246 4.00 8.09 -30.50
C ARG A 246 3.61 9.45 -29.90
N PRO A 247 2.53 9.57 -29.13
CA PRO A 247 2.30 10.79 -28.36
C PRO A 247 3.45 10.91 -27.35
N THR A 248 4.27 11.92 -27.54
CA THR A 248 5.33 12.33 -26.61
C THR A 248 4.69 12.69 -25.27
N GLY A 249 4.87 11.83 -24.28
CA GLY A 249 4.39 12.01 -22.92
C GLY A 249 5.24 11.24 -21.92
N ALA A 250 6.56 11.43 -21.99
CA ALA A 250 7.51 10.97 -20.98
C ALA A 250 8.29 12.17 -20.44
N ALA A 251 7.86 12.66 -19.28
CA ALA A 251 8.66 13.32 -18.26
C ALA A 251 8.18 12.77 -16.91
#